data_AF-A0A1F2XXR0-F1
#
_entry.id   AF-A0A1F2XXR0-F1
#
_cell.length_a   1.000
_cell.length_b   1.000
_cell.length_c   1.000
_cell.angle_alpha   90.00
_cell.angle_beta   90.00
_cell.angle_gamma   90.00
#
_symmetry.space_group_name_H-M   'P 1'
#
loop_
_entity.id
_entity.type
_entity.pdbx_description
1 polymer ?
#
loop_
_entity_poly.entity_id
_entity_poly.type
_entity_poly.pdbx_seq_one_letter_code
_entity_poly.pdbx_strand_id
1 'polypeptide(L)' 'MLERLERIEALDRMGAAPVEIVAELRALLEEATAWSRVEGGDAGERAVGELRSALSGDMIAV' A
#
# COMPACT_ATOMS: atom_id res chain seq x y z
N MET A 1 10.48 -2.85 -0.42
CA MET A 1 9.60 -2.58 0.74
C MET A 1 10.11 -1.45 1.63
N LEU A 2 11.26 -1.56 2.31
CA LEU A 2 11.73 -0.51 3.25
C LEU A 2 11.95 0.86 2.59
N GLU A 3 12.64 0.90 1.45
CA GLU A 3 12.86 2.14 0.66
C GLU A 3 11.56 2.85 0.26
N ARG A 4 10.47 2.09 0.12
CA ARG A 4 9.17 2.64 -0.27
C ARG A 4 8.45 3.28 0.90
N LEU A 5 8.58 2.71 2.10
CA LEU A 5 8.08 3.34 3.33
C LEU A 5 8.79 4.68 3.58
N GLU A 6 10.11 4.73 3.40
CA GLU A 6 10.90 5.96 3.52
C GLU A 6 10.46 7.03 2.51
N ARG A 7 10.12 6.62 1.28
CA ARG A 7 9.60 7.51 0.24
C ARG A 7 8.21 8.06 0.57
N ILE A 8 7.31 7.21 1.09
CA ILE A 8 5.99 7.64 1.56
C ILE A 8 6.13 8.68 2.67
N GLU A 9 6.98 8.42 3.67
CA GLU A 9 7.25 9.38 4.74
C GLU A 9 7.84 10.71 4.22
N ALA A 10 8.71 10.64 3.22
CA ALA A 10 9.26 11.84 2.60
C ALA A 10 8.18 12.66 1.88
N LEU A 11 7.31 11.99 1.10
CA LEU A 11 6.20 12.63 0.39
C LEU A 11 5.20 13.29 1.36
N ASP A 12 4.86 12.60 2.45
CA ASP A 12 3.99 13.14 3.49
C ASP A 12 4.59 14.39 4.17
N ARG A 13 5.89 14.32 4.56
CA ARG A 13 6.60 15.48 5.12
C ARG A 13 6.72 16.65 4.15
N MET A 14 6.72 16.38 2.84
CA MET A 14 6.77 17.41 1.80
C MET A 14 5.40 18.00 1.46
N GLY A 15 4.31 17.48 2.04
CA GLY A 15 2.95 17.89 1.68
C GLY A 15 2.60 17.53 0.23
N ALA A 16 3.11 16.40 -0.26
CA ALA A 16 2.84 15.90 -1.61
C ALA A 16 1.34 15.71 -1.83
N ALA A 17 0.91 15.72 -3.10
CA ALA A 17 -0.49 15.51 -3.40
C ALA A 17 -0.92 14.10 -2.94
N PRO A 18 -2.15 13.92 -2.44
CA PRO A 18 -2.63 12.61 -1.98
C PRO A 18 -2.48 11.50 -3.03
N VAL A 19 -2.58 11.85 -4.32
CA VAL A 19 -2.38 10.91 -5.43
C VAL A 19 -0.97 10.32 -5.49
N GLU A 20 0.05 11.07 -5.09
CA GLU A 20 1.45 10.63 -5.07
C GLU A 20 1.69 9.63 -3.94
N ILE A 21 1.10 9.87 -2.77
CA ILE A 21 1.16 8.96 -1.62
C ILE A 21 0.37 7.67 -1.92
N VAL A 22 -0.83 7.79 -2.51
CA VAL A 22 -1.66 6.63 -2.89
C VAL A 22 -0.95 5.76 -3.93
N ALA A 23 -0.21 6.35 -4.88
CA ALA A 23 0.57 5.59 -5.86
C ALA A 23 1.65 4.73 -5.18
N GLU A 24 2.36 5.28 -4.20
CA GLU A 24 3.37 4.54 -3.43
C GLU A 24 2.74 3.44 -2.56
N LEU A 25 1.59 3.70 -1.93
CA LEU A 25 0.85 2.70 -1.15
C LEU A 25 0.37 1.53 -2.01
N ARG A 26 -0.09 1.80 -3.24
CA ARG A 26 -0.48 0.74 -4.20
C ARG A 26 0.71 -0.13 -4.59
N ALA A 27 1.85 0.48 -4.91
CA ALA A 27 3.06 -0.25 -5.23
C ALA A 27 3.57 -1.08 -4.03
N LEU A 28 3.49 -0.54 -2.81
CA LEU A 28 3.83 -1.26 -1.58
C LEU A 28 2.93 -2.48 -1.38
N LEU A 29 1.64 -2.35 -1.67
CA LEU A 29 0.68 -3.45 -1.56
C LEU A 29 0.93 -4.55 -2.59
N GLU A 30 1.35 -4.21 -3.81
CA GLU A 30 1.78 -5.19 -4.81
C GLU A 30 3.00 -5.99 -4.32
N GLU A 31 4.01 -5.31 -3.78
CA GLU A 31 5.19 -5.94 -3.17
C GLU A 31 4.80 -6.86 -2.00
N ALA A 32 3.95 -6.39 -1.09
CA ALA A 32 3.48 -7.17 0.06
C ALA A 32 2.64 -8.39 -0.37
N THR A 33 1.82 -8.25 -1.41
CA THR A 33 1.09 -9.38 -2.02
C THR A 33 2.06 -10.44 -2.53
N ALA A 34 3.06 -10.03 -3.28
CA ALA A 34 4.03 -10.96 -3.86
C ALA A 34 4.77 -11.73 -2.77
N TRP A 35 5.20 -11.04 -1.71
CA TRP A 35 5.82 -11.67 -0.54
C TRP A 35 4.86 -12.62 0.20
N SER A 36 3.63 -12.18 0.44
CA SER A 36 2.62 -12.99 1.14
C SER A 36 2.32 -14.31 0.43
N ARG A 37 2.33 -14.35 -0.90
CA ARG A 37 2.11 -15.58 -1.67
C ARG A 37 3.22 -16.61 -1.49
N VAL A 38 4.42 -16.16 -1.16
CA VAL A 38 5.59 -17.02 -0.97
C VAL A 38 5.74 -17.42 0.50
N GLU A 39 5.54 -16.48 1.42
CA GLU A 39 5.93 -16.63 2.83
C GLU A 39 4.77 -16.43 3.83
N GLY A 40 3.66 -15.80 3.42
CA GLY A 40 2.64 -15.29 4.34
C GLY A 40 1.48 -16.26 4.66
N GLY A 41 1.26 -17.27 3.81
CA GLY A 41 0.11 -18.18 3.92
C GLY A 41 -1.24 -17.45 4.02
N ASP A 42 -2.25 -18.11 4.56
CA ASP A 42 -3.62 -17.58 4.65
C ASP A 42 -3.74 -16.25 5.44
N ALA A 43 -2.85 -16.04 6.42
CA ALA A 43 -2.84 -14.82 7.21
C ALA A 43 -2.33 -13.62 6.40
N GLY A 44 -1.28 -13.83 5.61
CA GLY A 44 -0.78 -12.81 4.70
C GLY A 44 -1.80 -12.48 3.60
N GLU A 45 -2.45 -13.49 3.02
CA GLU A 45 -3.44 -13.26 1.95
C GLU A 45 -4.63 -12.41 2.44
N ARG A 46 -5.11 -12.65 3.67
CA ARG A 46 -6.16 -11.82 4.29
C ARG A 46 -5.72 -10.38 4.51
N ALA A 47 -4.54 -10.16 5.08
CA ALA A 47 -4.02 -8.81 5.32
C ALA A 47 -3.88 -8.01 4.02
N VAL A 48 -3.40 -8.66 2.96
CA VAL A 48 -3.32 -8.06 1.61
C VAL A 48 -4.70 -7.74 1.05
N GLY A 49 -5.69 -8.62 1.25
CA GLY A 49 -7.07 -8.40 0.82
C GLY A 49 -7.72 -7.17 1.50
N GLU A 50 -7.52 -7.03 2.81
CA GLU A 50 -8.01 -5.88 3.58
C GLU A 50 -7.38 -4.56 3.08
N LEU A 51 -6.07 -4.54 2.86
CA LEU A 51 -5.36 -3.38 2.32
C LEU A 51 -5.84 -3.01 0.91
N ARG A 52 -6.12 -4.00 0.04
CA ARG A 52 -6.68 -3.75 -1.30
C ARG A 52 -8.06 -3.11 -1.22
N SER A 53 -8.88 -3.60 -0.30
CA SER A 53 -10.23 -3.05 -0.08
C SER A 53 -10.15 -1.58 0.35
N ALA A 54 -9.28 -1.27 1.33
CA ALA A 54 -9.07 0.09 1.80
C ALA A 54 -8.60 1.05 0.68
N LEU A 55 -7.59 0.66 -0.10
CA LEU A 55 -7.08 1.50 -1.21
C LEU A 55 -8.04 1.62 -2.40
N SER A 56 -9.03 0.73 -2.50
CA SER A 56 -10.09 0.80 -3.52
C SER A 56 -11.29 1.62 -3.02
N GLY A 57 -11.53 1.63 -1.71
CA GLY A 57 -12.63 2.37 -1.06
C GLY A 57 -12.50 3.89 -1.16
N ASP A 58 -11.29 4.42 -1.24
CA ASP A 58 -11.03 5.86 -1.41
C ASP A 58 -11.46 6.42 -2.79
N MET A 59 -11.89 5.59 -3.74
CA MET A 59 -12.52 6.06 -5.00
C MET A 59 -14.03 6.34 -4.88
N ILE A 60 -14.70 5.96 -3.79
CA ILE A 60 -16.17 6.07 -3.66
C ILE A 60 -16.60 7.22 -2.70
N ALA A 61 -15.66 7.85 -2.00
CA ALA A 61 -15.94 8.95 -1.08
C ALA A 61 -15.24 10.26 -1.52
N VAL A 62 -15.65 10.81 -2.68
CA VAL A 62 -15.46 12.23 -3.06
C VAL A 62 -16.75 12.75 -3.67
#